data_AF-A0A5N5LX04-F1
#
_entry.id   AF-A0A5N5LX04-F1
#
_cell.length_a   1.000
_cell.length_b   1.000
_cell.length_c   1.000
_cell.angle_alpha   90.00
_cell.angle_beta   90.00
_cell.angle_gamma   90.00
#
_symmetry.space_group_name_H-M   'P 1'
#
loop_
_entity.id
_entity.type
_entity.pdbx_description
1 polymer ?
#
loop_
_entity_poly.entity_id
_entity_poly.type
_entity_poly.pdbx_seq_one_letter_code
_entity_poly.pdbx_strand_id
1 'polypeptide(L)'
;MHSCTFTRTSQLKRRRQKCRTLLRSRRDFCLSYPIPSYLLIFMIKITDPPNSPDLALVADRARIDRVSSLGILDRLPPEIMSIVLGMLDIQSVVRFARVSSPGNSCVQSHRAYRDLATFAPQVLSALGRVGLIGLHSVADLHAVLRTERCAACVEFGAFLFLPTGERCCWECLRYNPSFRMLLPNKAMRVFGLSQRHLERLPTLHVIPGGYGISADPAPENCRLVSVQAAKALGLEVHGSASKLTQAMARRCRSARLSVEGRFLQSEPVVASQGQDLLLLPSQGNLSNDEYFGMASIPFPSLSKSGRIEDGLWCRGCALTLRRYHLLPRDVLAAVVPANVEPQRVMIGLERRARSKEAFLNHVKSCYGARLLAPDIPTGNRWHWPIAVRRGD
;
A
#
# COMPACT_ATOMS: atom_id res chain seq x y z
N MET A 1 -37.84 60.42 10.57
CA MET A 1 -36.87 59.68 11.41
C MET A 1 -37.23 58.20 11.43
N HIS A 2 -36.77 57.39 10.49
CA HIS A 2 -36.72 55.93 10.66
C HIS A 2 -35.77 55.36 9.61
N SER A 3 -34.57 54.97 10.05
CA SER A 3 -33.75 54.04 9.30
C SER A 3 -32.78 53.34 10.24
N CYS A 4 -32.42 52.11 9.87
CA CYS A 4 -31.28 51.35 10.37
C CYS A 4 -31.49 50.40 11.57
N THR A 5 -32.22 49.29 11.37
CA THR A 5 -32.08 48.08 12.21
C THR A 5 -32.37 46.78 11.44
N PHE A 6 -31.74 46.51 10.28
CA PHE A 6 -31.90 45.17 9.67
C PHE A 6 -30.72 44.67 8.80
N THR A 7 -29.47 44.79 9.25
CA THR A 7 -28.33 44.17 8.50
C THR A 7 -27.22 43.53 9.35
N ARG A 8 -27.32 43.51 10.69
CA ARG A 8 -26.26 42.91 11.54
C ARG A 8 -26.45 41.41 11.85
N THR A 9 -27.67 40.88 11.84
CA THR A 9 -27.95 39.49 12.26
C THR A 9 -27.70 38.45 11.16
N SER A 10 -27.77 38.81 9.87
CA SER A 10 -27.55 37.88 8.75
C SER A 10 -26.05 37.62 8.47
N GLN A 11 -25.18 38.63 8.63
CA GLN A 11 -23.73 38.48 8.46
C GLN A 11 -23.07 37.69 9.61
N LEU A 12 -23.55 37.84 10.85
CA LEU A 12 -23.09 37.07 12.01
C LEU A 12 -23.46 35.57 11.91
N LYS A 13 -24.63 35.24 11.34
CA LYS A 13 -25.02 33.84 11.07
C LYS A 13 -24.16 33.19 9.97
N ARG A 14 -23.83 33.91 8.88
CA ARG A 14 -22.92 33.39 7.82
C ARG A 14 -21.48 33.19 8.30
N ARG A 15 -20.94 34.08 9.15
CA ARG A 15 -19.61 33.90 9.76
C ARG A 15 -19.57 32.74 10.76
N ARG A 16 -20.62 32.55 11.58
CA ARG A 16 -20.74 31.38 12.49
C ARG A 16 -20.86 30.06 11.74
N GLN A 17 -21.56 30.02 10.59
CA GLN A 17 -21.66 28.82 9.76
C GLN A 17 -20.29 28.45 9.12
N LYS A 18 -19.57 29.43 8.54
CA LYS A 18 -18.21 29.21 8.00
C LYS A 18 -17.21 28.78 9.09
N CYS A 19 -17.25 29.37 10.28
CA CYS A 19 -16.42 28.94 11.41
C CYS A 19 -16.78 27.52 11.89
N ARG A 20 -18.06 27.13 11.92
CA ARG A 20 -18.46 25.76 12.31
C ARG A 20 -18.00 24.70 11.32
N THR A 21 -18.00 24.97 10.02
CA THR A 21 -17.48 24.04 9.01
C THR A 21 -15.95 23.91 9.07
N LEU A 22 -15.24 25.02 9.32
CA LEU A 22 -13.78 25.04 9.53
C LEU A 22 -13.37 24.39 10.86
N LEU A 23 -14.14 24.55 11.93
CA LEU A 23 -13.92 23.90 13.22
C LEU A 23 -14.21 22.39 13.19
N ARG A 24 -15.24 21.95 12.44
CA ARG A 24 -15.47 20.51 12.18
C ARG A 24 -14.29 19.89 11.43
N SER A 25 -13.84 20.54 10.36
CA SER A 25 -12.67 20.08 9.62
C SER A 25 -11.43 19.98 10.50
N ARG A 26 -11.19 20.91 11.43
CA ARG A 26 -10.04 20.85 12.36
C ARG A 26 -10.15 19.76 13.42
N ARG A 27 -11.35 19.46 13.94
CA ARG A 27 -11.55 18.42 14.97
C ARG A 27 -11.46 17.00 14.40
N ASP A 28 -11.88 16.78 13.14
CA ASP A 28 -11.73 15.48 12.47
C ASP A 28 -10.25 15.09 12.30
N PHE A 29 -9.35 16.08 12.12
CA PHE A 29 -7.90 15.86 12.11
C PHE A 29 -7.33 15.48 13.49
N CYS A 30 -7.99 15.81 14.60
CA CYS A 30 -7.55 15.37 15.93
C CYS A 30 -7.78 13.87 16.17
N LEU A 31 -8.72 13.23 15.45
CA LEU A 31 -9.02 11.79 15.56
C LEU A 31 -8.25 10.92 14.59
N SER A 32 -7.65 11.51 13.56
CA SER A 32 -6.77 10.81 12.64
C SER A 32 -5.31 11.02 13.00
N TYR A 33 -4.47 10.17 12.43
CA TYR A 33 -3.03 10.37 12.35
C TYR A 33 -2.51 9.69 11.08
N PRO A 34 -1.36 10.14 10.54
CA PRO A 34 -0.69 9.45 9.43
C PRO A 34 -0.20 8.07 9.88
N ILE A 35 0.48 7.35 8.98
CA ILE A 35 0.99 5.99 9.26
C ILE A 35 1.69 5.95 10.64
N PRO A 36 1.23 5.11 11.58
CA PRO A 36 1.84 5.01 12.89
C PRO A 36 3.34 4.68 12.79
N SER A 37 4.17 5.39 13.56
CA SER A 37 5.63 5.20 13.54
C SER A 37 6.03 3.74 13.81
N TYR A 38 5.32 3.07 14.72
CA TYR A 38 5.55 1.67 15.03
C TYR A 38 5.22 0.76 13.84
N LEU A 39 4.20 1.05 13.01
CA LEU A 39 3.95 0.30 11.77
C LEU A 39 5.05 0.51 10.74
N LEU A 40 5.61 1.71 10.68
CA LEU A 40 6.70 2.01 9.77
C LEU A 40 7.97 1.22 10.14
N ILE A 41 8.21 0.86 11.41
CA ILE A 41 9.36 0.02 11.81
C ILE A 41 9.34 -1.35 11.12
N PHE A 42 8.16 -1.85 10.78
CA PHE A 42 8.03 -3.13 10.10
C PHE A 42 8.35 -3.07 8.61
N MET A 43 8.32 -1.90 8.00
CA MET A 43 8.35 -1.73 6.54
C MET A 43 9.71 -1.21 6.09
N ILE A 44 10.01 -1.39 4.80
CA ILE A 44 11.15 -0.73 4.17
C ILE A 44 11.03 0.79 4.37
N LYS A 45 12.11 1.38 4.89
CA LYS A 45 12.30 2.82 4.98
C LYS A 45 13.56 3.19 4.22
N ILE A 46 13.43 4.15 3.31
CA ILE A 46 14.56 4.79 2.67
C ILE A 46 14.79 6.10 3.43
N THR A 47 15.76 6.11 4.35
CA THR A 47 16.08 7.26 5.19
C THR A 47 17.08 8.22 4.55
N ASP A 48 17.85 7.74 3.59
CA ASP A 48 18.76 8.61 2.86
C ASP A 48 17.98 9.32 1.74
N PRO A 49 18.24 10.62 1.47
CA PRO A 49 17.99 11.13 0.13
C PRO A 49 18.68 10.18 -0.86
N PRO A 50 18.19 10.03 -2.10
CA PRO A 50 18.78 9.11 -3.07
C PRO A 50 20.24 9.50 -3.37
N ASN A 51 21.17 9.06 -2.52
CA ASN A 51 22.61 9.09 -2.74
C ASN A 51 23.00 7.88 -3.61
N SER A 52 22.19 7.59 -4.62
CA SER A 52 22.71 6.95 -5.81
C SER A 52 22.84 8.08 -6.84
N PRO A 53 24.03 8.31 -7.40
CA PRO A 53 24.21 9.27 -8.50
C PRO A 53 23.27 8.97 -9.67
N ASP A 54 22.59 7.82 -9.70
CA ASP A 54 21.70 7.45 -10.79
C ASP A 54 20.31 8.14 -10.84
N LEU A 55 19.77 8.62 -9.72
CA LEU A 55 18.46 9.31 -9.71
C LEU A 55 18.57 10.84 -9.63
N ALA A 56 19.69 11.35 -9.13
CA ALA A 56 19.94 12.78 -8.95
C ALA A 56 20.52 13.48 -10.21
N LEU A 57 20.94 12.75 -11.25
CA LEU A 57 21.62 13.30 -12.42
C LEU A 57 20.72 13.93 -13.50
N VAL A 58 19.44 14.20 -13.22
CA VAL A 58 18.54 14.80 -14.23
C VAL A 58 18.22 16.27 -13.97
N ALA A 59 18.63 16.81 -12.82
CA ALA A 59 18.66 18.24 -12.59
C ALA A 59 20.07 18.75 -12.87
N ASP A 60 20.20 19.68 -13.79
CA ASP A 60 21.42 20.47 -14.05
C ASP A 60 22.43 19.93 -15.09
N ARG A 61 21.95 19.81 -16.35
CA ARG A 61 22.80 20.17 -17.49
C ARG A 61 22.17 21.34 -18.22
N ALA A 62 22.60 22.54 -17.83
CA ALA A 62 22.43 23.72 -18.64
C ALA A 62 22.97 23.46 -20.06
N ARG A 63 22.11 23.80 -21.02
CA ARG A 63 22.27 23.84 -22.47
C ARG A 63 23.73 23.94 -22.96
N ILE A 64 24.18 22.88 -23.60
CA ILE A 64 24.93 23.02 -24.85
C ILE A 64 23.97 22.50 -25.91
N ASP A 65 23.54 23.37 -26.83
CA ASP A 65 22.78 23.04 -28.03
C ASP A 65 23.62 22.15 -28.95
N ARG A 66 23.79 20.88 -28.57
CA ARG A 66 24.10 19.84 -29.52
C ARG A 66 22.77 19.34 -30.04
N VAL A 67 22.51 19.59 -31.32
CA VAL A 67 21.41 18.95 -32.07
C VAL A 67 21.59 17.45 -31.90
N SER A 68 20.88 16.90 -30.92
CA SER A 68 20.83 15.49 -30.61
C SER A 68 19.47 15.03 -31.12
N SER A 69 19.45 13.89 -31.81
CA SER A 69 18.22 13.30 -32.34
C SER A 69 17.89 12.03 -31.52
N LEU A 70 16.64 11.57 -31.59
CA LEU A 70 16.29 10.20 -31.17
C LEU A 70 16.58 9.18 -32.29
N GLY A 71 17.18 9.63 -33.39
CA GLY A 71 17.48 8.82 -34.55
C GLY A 71 16.20 8.37 -35.24
N ILE A 72 16.05 7.06 -35.45
CA ILE A 72 14.86 6.50 -36.11
C ILE A 72 13.57 6.75 -35.31
N LEU A 73 13.68 6.93 -34.00
CA LEU A 73 12.51 7.12 -33.13
C LEU A 73 11.87 8.50 -33.28
N ASP A 74 12.56 9.48 -33.89
CA ASP A 74 11.97 10.79 -34.22
C ASP A 74 10.85 10.67 -35.26
N ARG A 75 10.75 9.52 -35.96
CA ARG A 75 9.67 9.22 -36.89
C ARG A 75 8.38 8.76 -36.21
N LEU A 76 8.44 8.44 -34.91
CA LEU A 76 7.27 7.97 -34.16
C LEU A 76 6.39 9.15 -33.75
N PRO A 77 5.06 9.04 -33.91
CA PRO A 77 4.14 10.00 -33.30
C PRO A 77 4.33 10.07 -31.78
N PRO A 78 4.12 11.23 -31.14
CA PRO A 78 4.33 11.42 -29.71
C PRO A 78 3.45 10.48 -28.86
N GLU A 79 2.27 10.10 -29.35
CA GLU A 79 1.38 9.14 -28.69
C GLU A 79 2.00 7.74 -28.63
N ILE A 80 2.63 7.31 -29.74
CA ILE A 80 3.31 6.01 -29.81
C ILE A 80 4.55 6.03 -28.90
N MET A 81 5.31 7.12 -28.91
CA MET A 81 6.43 7.31 -27.99
C MET A 81 5.96 7.22 -26.53
N SER A 82 4.84 7.88 -26.19
CA SER A 82 4.26 7.83 -24.85
C SER A 82 3.85 6.40 -24.45
N ILE A 83 3.25 5.62 -25.36
CA ILE A 83 2.89 4.22 -25.10
C ILE A 83 4.14 3.38 -24.85
N VAL A 84 5.17 3.52 -25.70
CA VAL A 84 6.44 2.80 -25.55
C VAL A 84 7.09 3.12 -24.21
N LEU A 85 7.19 4.41 -23.84
CA LEU A 85 7.73 4.83 -22.54
C LEU A 85 6.92 4.29 -21.36
N GLY A 86 5.60 4.13 -21.51
CA GLY A 86 4.75 3.49 -20.52
C GLY A 86 5.02 1.99 -20.35
N MET A 87 5.34 1.27 -21.43
CA MET A 87 5.60 -0.16 -21.42
C MET A 87 6.99 -0.53 -20.88
N LEU A 88 7.93 0.39 -20.92
CA LEU A 88 9.28 0.18 -20.39
C LEU A 88 9.25 0.09 -18.85
N ASP A 89 10.10 -0.77 -18.30
CA ASP A 89 10.39 -0.79 -16.87
C ASP A 89 11.19 0.44 -16.42
N ILE A 90 11.22 0.71 -15.11
CA ILE A 90 11.89 1.88 -14.55
C ILE A 90 13.38 1.92 -14.92
N GLN A 91 14.06 0.76 -14.92
CA GLN A 91 15.48 0.69 -15.29
C GLN A 91 15.66 1.07 -16.77
N SER A 92 14.85 0.53 -17.65
CA SER A 92 14.87 0.78 -19.09
C SER A 92 14.55 2.24 -19.42
N VAL A 93 13.56 2.85 -18.76
CA VAL A 93 13.23 4.28 -18.94
C VAL A 93 14.35 5.19 -18.49
N VAL A 94 14.96 4.91 -17.33
CA VAL A 94 16.10 5.71 -16.85
C VAL A 94 17.31 5.56 -17.78
N ARG A 95 17.57 4.36 -18.31
CA ARG A 95 18.60 4.14 -19.32
C ARG A 95 18.30 4.90 -20.61
N PHE A 96 17.06 4.84 -21.11
CA PHE A 96 16.63 5.57 -22.29
C PHE A 96 16.84 7.09 -22.14
N ALA A 97 16.48 7.67 -20.98
CA ALA A 97 16.69 9.09 -20.69
C ALA A 97 18.17 9.51 -20.75
N ARG A 98 19.12 8.59 -20.54
CA ARG A 98 20.56 8.87 -20.56
C ARG A 98 21.19 8.82 -21.94
N VAL A 99 20.49 8.27 -22.93
CA VAL A 99 21.04 8.07 -24.29
C VAL A 99 21.18 9.41 -25.03
N SER A 100 20.21 10.31 -24.89
CA SER A 100 20.23 11.61 -25.58
C SER A 100 19.41 12.67 -24.84
N SER A 101 19.70 13.95 -25.12
CA SER A 101 18.94 15.08 -24.55
C SER A 101 17.44 15.04 -24.89
N PRO A 102 17.02 14.79 -26.15
CA PRO A 102 15.61 14.60 -26.46
C PRO A 102 14.99 13.39 -25.73
N GLY A 103 15.75 12.30 -25.59
CA GLY A 103 15.27 11.10 -24.86
C GLY A 103 14.94 11.43 -23.42
N ASN A 104 15.83 12.19 -22.77
CA ASN A 104 15.57 12.73 -21.44
C ASN A 104 14.31 13.61 -21.43
N SER A 105 14.19 14.57 -22.35
CA SER A 105 13.02 15.45 -22.45
C SER A 105 11.71 14.69 -22.62
N CYS A 106 11.68 13.62 -23.43
CA CYS A 106 10.51 12.75 -23.59
C CYS A 106 10.13 12.07 -22.27
N VAL A 107 11.10 11.51 -21.55
CA VAL A 107 10.87 10.86 -20.25
C VAL A 107 10.38 11.84 -19.20
N GLN A 108 10.99 13.03 -19.11
CA GLN A 108 10.57 14.07 -18.16
C GLN A 108 9.17 14.62 -18.48
N SER A 109 8.78 14.61 -19.76
CA SER A 109 7.44 15.01 -20.20
C SER A 109 6.40 13.89 -20.05
N HIS A 110 6.82 12.64 -19.86
CA HIS A 110 5.94 11.50 -19.71
C HIS A 110 5.22 11.53 -18.36
N ARG A 111 3.90 11.75 -18.39
CA ARG A 111 3.07 12.00 -17.19
C ARG A 111 3.19 10.90 -16.13
N ALA A 112 3.14 9.63 -16.53
CA ALA A 112 3.16 8.53 -15.58
C ALA A 112 4.50 8.42 -14.85
N TYR A 113 5.61 8.60 -15.56
CA TYR A 113 6.94 8.63 -14.96
C TYR A 113 7.09 9.83 -14.02
N ARG A 114 6.65 11.02 -14.45
CA ARG A 114 6.71 12.24 -13.62
C ARG A 114 5.91 12.11 -12.33
N ASP A 115 4.70 11.56 -12.39
CA ASP A 115 3.87 11.34 -11.21
C ASP A 115 4.57 10.37 -10.23
N LEU A 116 5.18 9.29 -10.72
CA LEU A 116 5.95 8.34 -9.89
C LEU A 116 7.17 8.99 -9.26
N ALA A 117 7.97 9.73 -10.03
CA ALA A 117 9.14 10.43 -9.54
C ALA A 117 8.80 11.53 -8.51
N THR A 118 7.64 12.17 -8.66
CA THR A 118 7.18 13.24 -7.76
C THR A 118 6.60 12.68 -6.46
N PHE A 119 5.75 11.66 -6.56
CA PHE A 119 4.91 11.21 -5.43
C PHE A 119 5.36 9.90 -4.79
N ALA A 120 6.20 9.12 -5.46
CA ALA A 120 6.73 7.86 -4.93
C ALA A 120 8.26 7.67 -5.15
N PRO A 121 9.11 8.69 -4.98
CA PRO A 121 10.56 8.56 -5.20
C PRO A 121 11.20 7.48 -4.31
N GLN A 122 10.70 7.31 -3.08
CA GLN A 122 11.14 6.28 -2.14
C GLN A 122 10.90 4.86 -2.67
N VAL A 123 9.84 4.65 -3.45
CA VAL A 123 9.54 3.36 -4.06
C VAL A 123 10.53 3.06 -5.17
N LEU A 124 10.82 4.04 -6.03
CA LEU A 124 11.82 3.88 -7.10
C LEU A 124 13.21 3.57 -6.52
N SER A 125 13.59 4.28 -5.45
CA SER A 125 14.83 4.03 -4.70
C SER A 125 14.84 2.63 -4.08
N ALA A 126 13.75 2.23 -3.43
CA ALA A 126 13.63 0.90 -2.82
C ALA A 126 13.74 -0.20 -3.87
N LEU A 127 13.01 -0.11 -4.99
CA LEU A 127 13.10 -1.05 -6.10
C LEU A 127 14.55 -1.20 -6.61
N GLY A 128 15.28 -0.09 -6.72
CA GLY A 128 16.71 -0.10 -7.04
C GLY A 128 17.54 -0.88 -6.01
N ARG A 129 17.44 -0.51 -4.73
CA ARG A 129 18.23 -1.09 -3.64
C ARG A 129 17.94 -2.58 -3.43
N VAL A 130 16.71 -3.02 -3.65
CA VAL A 130 16.31 -4.42 -3.50
C VAL A 130 16.50 -5.27 -4.76
N GLY A 131 17.01 -4.68 -5.85
CA GLY A 131 17.28 -5.38 -7.10
C GLY A 131 16.06 -5.67 -7.98
N LEU A 132 14.97 -4.94 -7.80
CA LEU A 132 13.69 -5.14 -8.52
C LEU A 132 13.30 -3.96 -9.45
N ILE A 133 14.21 -3.04 -9.73
CA ILE A 133 13.94 -1.84 -10.55
C ILE A 133 13.53 -2.15 -12.00
N GLY A 134 13.93 -3.31 -12.53
CA GLY A 134 13.55 -3.75 -13.87
C GLY A 134 12.27 -4.60 -13.92
N LEU A 135 11.57 -4.76 -12.79
CA LEU A 135 10.47 -5.72 -12.71
C LEU A 135 9.12 -5.18 -13.21
N HIS A 136 8.85 -3.90 -13.00
CA HIS A 136 7.55 -3.30 -13.26
C HIS A 136 7.63 -2.19 -14.30
N SER A 137 6.67 -2.16 -15.22
CA SER A 137 6.55 -1.07 -16.20
C SER A 137 6.16 0.25 -15.52
N VAL A 138 6.48 1.37 -16.17
CA VAL A 138 6.01 2.70 -15.74
C VAL A 138 4.49 2.75 -15.67
N ALA A 139 3.81 2.18 -16.67
CA ALA A 139 2.35 2.16 -16.75
C ALA A 139 1.73 1.36 -15.59
N ASP A 140 2.29 0.19 -15.26
CA ASP A 140 1.76 -0.65 -14.18
C ASP A 140 1.90 0.03 -12.82
N LEU A 141 3.09 0.55 -12.48
CA LEU A 141 3.29 1.26 -11.22
C LEU A 141 2.44 2.53 -11.14
N HIS A 142 2.26 3.24 -12.25
CA HIS A 142 1.39 4.42 -12.28
C HIS A 142 -0.08 4.04 -12.12
N ALA A 143 -0.55 2.98 -12.76
CA ALA A 143 -1.91 2.47 -12.57
C ALA A 143 -2.16 2.14 -11.09
N VAL A 144 -1.19 1.51 -10.42
CA VAL A 144 -1.29 1.19 -8.99
C VAL A 144 -1.25 2.47 -8.13
N LEU A 145 -0.41 3.46 -8.47
CA LEU A 145 -0.40 4.79 -7.83
C LEU A 145 -1.78 5.46 -7.91
N ARG A 146 -2.52 5.23 -9.00
CA ARG A 146 -3.85 5.81 -9.28
C ARG A 146 -5.02 5.09 -8.59
N THR A 147 -4.77 4.00 -7.88
CA THR A 147 -5.76 3.26 -7.08
C THR A 147 -5.53 3.48 -5.59
N GLU A 148 -6.54 3.20 -4.76
CA GLU A 148 -6.43 3.29 -3.29
C GLU A 148 -6.63 1.94 -2.59
N ARG A 149 -7.15 0.94 -3.29
CA ARG A 149 -7.57 -0.33 -2.69
C ARG A 149 -6.43 -1.33 -2.64
N CYS A 150 -6.46 -2.20 -1.64
CA CYS A 150 -5.67 -3.41 -1.58
C CYS A 150 -6.01 -4.32 -2.78
N ALA A 151 -5.02 -5.02 -3.33
CA ALA A 151 -5.23 -5.97 -4.42
C ALA A 151 -6.01 -7.22 -3.98
N ALA A 152 -5.99 -7.56 -2.68
CA ALA A 152 -6.63 -8.76 -2.15
C ALA A 152 -7.92 -8.51 -1.36
N CYS A 153 -8.27 -7.26 -1.06
CA CYS A 153 -9.48 -6.95 -0.29
C CYS A 153 -9.99 -5.52 -0.57
N VAL A 154 -11.13 -5.17 0.02
CA VAL A 154 -11.79 -3.87 -0.22
C VAL A 154 -11.17 -2.70 0.56
N GLU A 155 -10.23 -2.98 1.45
CA GLU A 155 -9.61 -1.98 2.32
C GLU A 155 -8.58 -1.10 1.60
N PHE A 156 -8.21 0.02 2.22
CA PHE A 156 -7.17 0.90 1.71
C PHE A 156 -5.80 0.21 1.73
N GLY A 157 -5.12 0.18 0.58
CA GLY A 157 -3.79 -0.40 0.42
C GLY A 157 -2.70 0.64 0.68
N ALA A 158 -2.34 0.82 1.96
CA ALA A 158 -1.35 1.80 2.41
C ALA A 158 0.12 1.45 2.04
N PHE A 159 0.36 0.23 1.58
CA PHE A 159 1.69 -0.26 1.25
C PHE A 159 1.72 -0.80 -0.17
N LEU A 160 2.91 -0.79 -0.77
CA LEU A 160 3.22 -1.48 -2.02
C LEU A 160 4.06 -2.71 -1.69
N PHE A 161 3.64 -3.88 -2.15
CA PHE A 161 4.44 -5.10 -2.11
C PHE A 161 5.35 -5.12 -3.34
N LEU A 162 6.64 -4.83 -3.13
CA LEU A 162 7.61 -4.61 -4.22
C LEU A 162 7.74 -5.78 -5.20
N PRO A 163 7.67 -7.06 -4.78
CA PRO A 163 7.81 -8.19 -5.71
C PRO A 163 6.68 -8.33 -6.74
N THR A 164 5.48 -7.80 -6.48
CA THR A 164 4.35 -7.91 -7.42
C THR A 164 3.83 -6.57 -7.91
N GLY A 165 4.30 -5.47 -7.32
CA GLY A 165 3.83 -4.14 -7.67
C GLY A 165 2.40 -3.88 -7.19
N GLU A 166 1.87 -4.71 -6.28
CA GLU A 166 0.49 -4.62 -5.83
C GLU A 166 0.35 -3.82 -4.53
N ARG A 167 -0.76 -3.08 -4.42
CA ARG A 167 -1.17 -2.47 -3.16
C ARG A 167 -1.62 -3.52 -2.16
N CYS A 168 -1.25 -3.32 -0.90
CA CYS A 168 -1.65 -4.20 0.18
C CYS A 168 -1.98 -3.40 1.44
N CYS A 169 -3.01 -3.85 2.16
CA CYS A 169 -3.32 -3.35 3.50
C CYS A 169 -2.55 -4.18 4.54
N TRP A 170 -2.52 -3.69 5.79
CA TRP A 170 -1.82 -4.39 6.88
C TRP A 170 -2.33 -5.81 7.12
N GLU A 171 -3.65 -6.02 7.08
CA GLU A 171 -4.28 -7.32 7.34
C GLU A 171 -3.87 -8.34 6.26
N CYS A 172 -3.91 -7.94 4.99
CA CYS A 172 -3.48 -8.80 3.89
C CYS A 172 -1.98 -9.07 3.94
N LEU A 173 -1.13 -8.08 4.23
CA LEU A 173 0.30 -8.32 4.43
C LEU A 173 0.58 -9.39 5.50
N ARG A 174 -0.21 -9.41 6.58
CA ARG A 174 0.00 -10.33 7.70
C ARG A 174 -0.48 -11.75 7.41
N TYR A 175 -1.62 -11.87 6.74
CA TYR A 175 -2.38 -13.12 6.69
C TYR A 175 -2.58 -13.70 5.30
N ASN A 176 -2.34 -12.95 4.23
CA ASN A 176 -2.42 -13.47 2.88
C ASN A 176 -1.07 -14.10 2.47
N PRO A 177 -1.01 -15.40 2.14
CA PRO A 177 0.24 -16.05 1.75
C PRO A 177 0.87 -15.41 0.50
N SER A 178 0.09 -14.81 -0.40
CA SER A 178 0.62 -14.18 -1.63
C SER A 178 1.56 -13.00 -1.35
N PHE A 179 1.39 -12.31 -0.20
CA PHE A 179 2.25 -11.20 0.20
C PHE A 179 3.42 -11.62 1.11
N ARG A 180 3.75 -12.92 1.16
CA ARG A 180 4.88 -13.42 1.94
C ARG A 180 6.13 -13.62 1.10
N MET A 181 7.26 -13.56 1.79
CA MET A 181 8.59 -13.84 1.25
C MET A 181 9.16 -15.13 1.84
N LEU A 182 10.04 -15.80 1.10
CA LEU A 182 10.72 -16.99 1.55
C LEU A 182 12.18 -17.01 1.12
N LEU A 183 13.01 -17.74 1.87
CA LEU A 183 14.31 -18.16 1.38
C LEU A 183 14.15 -19.08 0.14
N PRO A 184 15.04 -18.97 -0.87
CA PRO A 184 15.00 -19.81 -2.06
C PRO A 184 14.96 -21.32 -1.76
N ASN A 185 15.76 -21.79 -0.79
CA ASN A 185 15.76 -23.19 -0.36
C ASN A 185 14.41 -23.64 0.21
N LYS A 186 13.70 -22.75 0.92
CA LYS A 186 12.36 -23.03 1.44
C LYS A 186 11.34 -23.07 0.30
N ALA A 187 11.45 -22.17 -0.68
CA ALA A 187 10.64 -22.18 -1.89
C ALA A 187 10.81 -23.49 -2.70
N MET A 188 12.05 -24.00 -2.84
CA MET A 188 12.30 -25.30 -3.50
C MET A 188 11.61 -26.49 -2.83
N ARG A 189 11.52 -26.46 -1.50
CA ARG A 189 10.88 -27.53 -0.72
C ARG A 189 9.36 -27.40 -0.76
N VAL A 190 8.86 -26.19 -0.53
CA VAL A 190 7.41 -25.90 -0.46
C VAL A 190 6.76 -26.00 -1.83
N PHE A 191 7.39 -25.52 -2.90
CA PHE A 191 6.81 -25.50 -4.25
C PHE A 191 7.41 -26.55 -5.20
N GLY A 192 8.22 -27.47 -4.67
CA GLY A 192 8.81 -28.55 -5.47
C GLY A 192 9.70 -28.06 -6.62
N LEU A 193 10.37 -26.92 -6.46
CA LEU A 193 11.19 -26.29 -7.49
C LEU A 193 12.63 -26.84 -7.49
N SER A 194 13.31 -26.73 -8.64
CA SER A 194 14.74 -27.01 -8.79
C SER A 194 15.56 -25.72 -8.68
N GLN A 195 16.88 -25.82 -8.57
CA GLN A 195 17.76 -24.64 -8.58
C GLN A 195 17.61 -23.83 -9.87
N ARG A 196 17.51 -24.51 -11.03
CA ARG A 196 17.28 -23.88 -12.33
C ARG A 196 15.94 -23.13 -12.40
N HIS A 197 14.93 -23.61 -11.68
CA HIS A 197 13.65 -22.88 -11.61
C HIS A 197 13.78 -21.59 -10.79
N LEU A 198 14.62 -21.56 -9.75
CA LEU A 198 14.82 -20.35 -8.95
C LEU A 198 15.48 -19.23 -9.75
N GLU A 199 16.31 -19.54 -10.74
CA GLU A 199 16.93 -18.55 -11.63
C GLU A 199 15.89 -17.77 -12.45
N ARG A 200 14.68 -18.33 -12.64
CA ARG A 200 13.56 -17.67 -13.31
C ARG A 200 12.77 -16.72 -12.38
N LEU A 201 13.01 -16.78 -11.07
CA LEU A 201 12.26 -15.97 -10.10
C LEU A 201 12.98 -14.65 -9.82
N PRO A 202 12.24 -13.52 -9.82
CA PRO A 202 12.77 -12.27 -9.28
C PRO A 202 13.23 -12.49 -7.82
N THR A 203 14.47 -12.10 -7.55
CA THR A 203 15.06 -12.22 -6.21
C THR A 203 15.15 -10.84 -5.57
N LEU A 204 14.56 -10.71 -4.39
CA LEU A 204 14.66 -9.52 -3.56
C LEU A 204 15.91 -9.59 -2.69
N HIS A 205 16.75 -8.57 -2.76
CA HIS A 205 17.87 -8.36 -1.84
C HIS A 205 17.41 -7.51 -0.66
N VAL A 206 17.42 -8.07 0.54
CA VAL A 206 16.92 -7.37 1.73
C VAL A 206 17.86 -6.22 2.08
N ILE A 207 17.30 -5.02 2.28
CA ILE A 207 18.06 -3.86 2.77
C ILE A 207 18.39 -4.11 4.24
N PRO A 208 19.66 -4.01 4.67
CA PRO A 208 20.02 -4.14 6.08
C PRO A 208 19.21 -3.16 6.96
N GLY A 209 18.65 -3.65 8.05
CA GLY A 209 17.81 -2.87 8.95
C GLY A 209 17.05 -3.75 9.94
N GLY A 210 16.43 -3.13 10.94
CA GLY A 210 15.52 -3.81 11.85
C GLY A 210 14.13 -3.93 11.23
N TYR A 211 13.57 -5.14 11.23
CA TYR A 211 12.22 -5.43 10.77
C TYR A 211 11.46 -6.22 11.83
N GLY A 212 10.12 -6.27 11.72
CA GLY A 212 9.33 -7.06 12.66
C GLY A 212 9.13 -6.39 14.03
N ILE A 213 8.51 -7.12 14.96
CA ILE A 213 8.13 -6.60 16.29
C ILE A 213 9.37 -6.46 17.17
N SER A 214 10.29 -7.41 17.06
CA SER A 214 11.58 -7.44 17.74
C SER A 214 12.60 -6.48 17.15
N ALA A 215 12.34 -5.94 15.94
CA ALA A 215 13.30 -5.15 15.16
C ALA A 215 14.65 -5.89 14.98
N ASP A 216 14.61 -7.22 14.89
CA ASP A 216 15.81 -8.03 14.71
C ASP A 216 16.52 -7.60 13.41
N PRO A 217 17.85 -7.48 13.43
CA PRO A 217 18.60 -7.16 12.22
C PRO A 217 18.32 -8.20 11.14
N ALA A 218 17.97 -7.73 9.94
CA ALA A 218 17.92 -8.62 8.78
C ALA A 218 19.28 -9.32 8.61
N PRO A 219 19.29 -10.64 8.32
CA PRO A 219 20.55 -11.35 8.08
C PRO A 219 21.35 -10.70 6.95
N GLU A 220 22.67 -10.69 7.08
CA GLU A 220 23.55 -10.22 6.01
C GLU A 220 23.31 -10.99 4.72
N ASN A 221 23.31 -10.29 3.59
CA ASN A 221 23.10 -10.86 2.26
C ASN A 221 21.81 -11.70 2.13
N CYS A 222 20.78 -11.38 2.91
CA CYS A 222 19.51 -12.09 2.85
C CYS A 222 18.84 -11.89 1.48
N ARG A 223 18.58 -13.01 0.80
CA ARG A 223 17.91 -13.07 -0.50
C ARG A 223 16.60 -13.80 -0.36
N LEU A 224 15.53 -13.19 -0.87
CA LEU A 224 14.17 -13.70 -0.72
C LEU A 224 13.47 -13.79 -2.08
N VAL A 225 12.53 -14.71 -2.18
CA VAL A 225 11.61 -14.84 -3.32
C VAL A 225 10.16 -14.71 -2.85
N SER A 226 9.31 -14.15 -3.73
CA SER A 226 7.87 -14.04 -3.47
C SER A 226 7.21 -15.42 -3.46
N VAL A 227 6.35 -15.64 -2.46
CA VAL A 227 5.49 -16.83 -2.40
C VAL A 227 4.57 -16.91 -3.61
N GLN A 228 3.98 -15.80 -4.03
CA GLN A 228 3.10 -15.74 -5.19
C GLN A 228 3.81 -16.16 -6.47
N ALA A 229 5.02 -15.63 -6.72
CA ALA A 229 5.81 -15.98 -7.89
C ALA A 229 6.28 -17.45 -7.84
N ALA A 230 6.75 -17.93 -6.69
CA ALA A 230 7.19 -19.31 -6.52
C ALA A 230 6.03 -20.32 -6.64
N LYS A 231 4.84 -19.97 -6.13
CA LYS A 231 3.61 -20.77 -6.27
C LYS A 231 3.17 -20.84 -7.72
N ALA A 232 3.14 -19.70 -8.43
CA ALA A 232 2.79 -19.66 -9.84
C ALA A 232 3.73 -20.53 -10.69
N LEU A 233 5.04 -20.41 -10.48
CA LEU A 233 6.03 -21.26 -11.15
C LEU A 233 5.91 -22.74 -10.76
N GLY A 234 5.60 -23.04 -9.49
CA GLY A 234 5.34 -24.40 -9.05
C GLY A 234 4.12 -25.01 -9.76
N LEU A 235 3.04 -24.24 -9.91
CA LEU A 235 1.86 -24.67 -10.64
C LEU A 235 2.16 -24.91 -12.13
N GLU A 236 2.96 -24.05 -12.76
CA GLU A 236 3.45 -24.25 -14.14
C GLU A 236 4.22 -25.58 -14.27
N VAL A 237 5.18 -25.82 -13.38
CA VAL A 237 6.06 -27.01 -13.41
C VAL A 237 5.30 -28.31 -13.14
N HIS A 238 4.39 -28.30 -12.17
CA HIS A 238 3.67 -29.52 -11.73
C HIS A 238 2.31 -29.70 -12.41
N GLY A 239 1.81 -28.67 -13.10
CA GLY A 239 0.57 -28.66 -13.88
C GLY A 239 -0.74 -28.65 -13.06
N SER A 240 -0.69 -28.78 -11.73
CA SER A 240 -1.88 -28.69 -10.86
C SER A 240 -1.52 -28.47 -9.40
N ALA A 241 -2.46 -27.94 -8.61
CA ALA A 241 -2.30 -27.78 -7.16
C ALA A 241 -2.09 -29.14 -6.45
N SER A 242 -2.80 -30.20 -6.85
CA SER A 242 -2.64 -31.53 -6.25
C SER A 242 -1.22 -32.08 -6.46
N LYS A 243 -0.68 -31.98 -7.68
CA LYS A 243 0.70 -32.42 -7.97
C LYS A 243 1.73 -31.55 -7.23
N LEU A 244 1.51 -30.25 -7.11
CA LEU A 244 2.34 -29.34 -6.31
C LEU A 244 2.38 -29.76 -4.82
N THR A 245 1.23 -30.08 -4.24
CA THR A 245 1.14 -30.56 -2.85
C THR A 245 1.83 -31.92 -2.68
N GLN A 246 1.69 -32.83 -3.63
CA GLN A 246 2.41 -34.12 -3.62
C GLN A 246 3.92 -33.92 -3.71
N ALA A 247 4.40 -33.01 -4.56
CA ALA A 247 5.81 -32.68 -4.69
C ALA A 247 6.39 -32.12 -3.37
N MET A 248 5.62 -31.28 -2.67
CA MET A 248 5.96 -30.81 -1.33
C MET A 248 6.03 -31.97 -0.33
N ALA A 249 5.03 -32.85 -0.29
CA ALA A 249 4.98 -33.97 0.65
C ALA A 249 6.21 -34.90 0.52
N ARG A 250 6.73 -35.09 -0.70
CA ARG A 250 7.95 -35.87 -0.96
C ARG A 250 9.23 -35.20 -0.42
N ARG A 251 9.26 -33.87 -0.30
CA ARG A 251 10.44 -33.07 0.08
C ARG A 251 10.40 -32.57 1.53
N CYS A 252 9.22 -32.42 2.12
CA CYS A 252 9.02 -31.89 3.46
C CYS A 252 8.83 -33.02 4.48
N ARG A 253 9.91 -33.36 5.20
CA ARG A 253 9.87 -34.36 6.29
C ARG A 253 9.46 -33.79 7.66
N SER A 254 9.42 -32.46 7.81
CA SER A 254 9.08 -31.79 9.06
C SER A 254 7.58 -31.48 9.12
N ALA A 255 6.91 -31.88 10.21
CA ALA A 255 5.50 -31.58 10.43
C ALA A 255 5.22 -30.07 10.41
N ARG A 256 6.08 -29.25 11.05
CA ARG A 256 5.98 -27.78 11.06
C ARG A 256 6.05 -27.21 9.64
N LEU A 257 7.03 -27.63 8.85
CA LEU A 257 7.17 -27.15 7.47
C LEU A 257 6.01 -27.60 6.58
N SER A 258 5.44 -28.78 6.81
CA SER A 258 4.28 -29.26 6.07
C SER A 258 3.01 -28.45 6.38
N VAL A 259 2.79 -28.06 7.64
CA VAL A 259 1.69 -27.15 8.02
C VAL A 259 1.85 -25.79 7.36
N GLU A 260 3.04 -25.21 7.49
CA GLU A 260 3.37 -23.91 6.88
C GLU A 260 3.27 -23.96 5.35
N GLY A 261 3.81 -25.00 4.72
CA GLY A 261 3.76 -25.17 3.28
C GLY A 261 2.34 -25.29 2.73
N ARG A 262 1.42 -25.95 3.46
CA ARG A 262 -0.01 -25.97 3.11
C ARG A 262 -0.63 -24.58 3.14
N PHE A 263 -0.30 -23.76 4.15
CA PHE A 263 -0.74 -22.37 4.21
C PHE A 263 -0.15 -21.54 3.04
N LEU A 264 1.14 -21.70 2.73
CA LEU A 264 1.78 -20.97 1.64
C LEU A 264 1.25 -21.38 0.24
N GLN A 265 0.78 -22.62 0.10
CA GLN A 265 0.12 -23.09 -1.12
C GLN A 265 -1.37 -22.78 -1.15
N SER A 266 -2.01 -22.37 -0.05
CA SER A 266 -3.45 -22.14 -0.01
C SER A 266 -3.83 -20.96 -0.90
N GLU A 267 -5.08 -20.96 -1.36
CA GLU A 267 -5.62 -19.75 -1.97
C GLU A 267 -5.88 -18.69 -0.90
N PRO A 268 -5.73 -17.40 -1.24
CA PRO A 268 -6.15 -16.32 -0.37
C PRO A 268 -7.63 -16.46 -0.01
N VAL A 269 -8.00 -16.10 1.21
CA VAL A 269 -9.42 -15.96 1.56
C VAL A 269 -9.98 -14.80 0.74
N VAL A 270 -10.82 -15.12 -0.23
CA VAL A 270 -11.60 -14.12 -0.95
C VAL A 270 -12.84 -13.83 -0.11
N ALA A 271 -12.97 -12.61 0.40
CA ALA A 271 -14.18 -12.20 1.08
C ALA A 271 -15.33 -12.19 0.06
N SER A 272 -16.49 -12.73 0.43
CA SER A 272 -17.71 -12.50 -0.36
C SER A 272 -18.00 -10.99 -0.40
N GLN A 273 -18.76 -10.54 -1.41
CA GLN A 273 -19.04 -9.12 -1.60
C GLN A 273 -19.60 -8.50 -0.30
N GLY A 274 -18.86 -7.56 0.29
CA GLY A 274 -19.25 -6.87 1.54
C GLY A 274 -18.79 -7.51 2.85
N GLN A 275 -18.10 -8.65 2.84
CA GLN A 275 -17.50 -9.23 4.05
C GLN A 275 -16.16 -8.59 4.39
N ASP A 276 -15.95 -8.30 5.67
CA ASP A 276 -14.68 -7.80 6.20
C ASP A 276 -13.79 -8.98 6.63
N LEU A 277 -12.65 -9.16 5.97
CA LEU A 277 -11.69 -10.24 6.26
C LEU A 277 -11.23 -10.29 7.71
N LEU A 278 -11.21 -9.14 8.40
CA LEU A 278 -10.84 -9.05 9.80
C LEU A 278 -11.84 -9.77 10.72
N LEU A 279 -13.11 -9.83 10.31
CA LEU A 279 -14.21 -10.41 11.07
C LEU A 279 -14.43 -11.90 10.75
N LEU A 280 -13.62 -12.48 9.86
CA LEU A 280 -13.64 -13.91 9.59
C LEU A 280 -12.79 -14.66 10.64
N PRO A 281 -13.18 -15.88 11.04
CA PRO A 281 -12.36 -16.74 11.91
C PRO A 281 -10.94 -16.88 11.35
N SER A 282 -9.94 -16.94 12.24
CA SER A 282 -8.56 -17.16 11.80
C SER A 282 -8.44 -18.56 11.20
N GLN A 283 -7.58 -18.73 10.19
CA GLN A 283 -7.28 -20.05 9.61
C GLN A 283 -6.40 -20.93 10.54
N GLY A 284 -6.54 -20.79 11.86
CA GLY A 284 -5.71 -21.48 12.87
C GLY A 284 -4.39 -20.77 13.18
N ASN A 285 -3.43 -21.52 13.74
CA ASN A 285 -2.10 -21.02 14.12
C ASN A 285 -1.25 -20.74 12.87
N LEU A 286 -1.41 -19.53 12.31
CA LEU A 286 -0.57 -19.03 11.24
C LEU A 286 0.88 -18.96 11.73
N SER A 287 1.81 -19.52 10.95
CA SER A 287 3.23 -19.40 11.26
C SER A 287 3.61 -17.91 11.27
N ASN A 288 4.43 -17.53 12.25
CA ASN A 288 4.99 -16.19 12.28
C ASN A 288 5.75 -15.96 10.97
N ASP A 289 5.47 -14.83 10.33
CA ASP A 289 6.16 -14.45 9.11
C ASP A 289 7.50 -13.82 9.49
N GLU A 290 8.58 -14.60 9.33
CA GLU A 290 9.95 -14.22 9.66
C GLU A 290 10.45 -13.03 8.81
N TYR A 291 9.84 -12.80 7.64
CA TYR A 291 10.26 -11.78 6.68
C TYR A 291 9.20 -10.68 6.51
N PHE A 292 8.29 -10.58 7.48
CA PHE A 292 7.18 -9.64 7.43
C PHE A 292 7.68 -8.20 7.24
N GLY A 293 7.19 -7.56 6.17
CA GLY A 293 7.48 -6.17 5.84
C GLY A 293 8.86 -5.89 5.21
N MET A 294 9.73 -6.90 5.06
CA MET A 294 11.02 -6.79 4.35
C MET A 294 10.90 -6.58 2.83
N ALA A 295 9.68 -6.63 2.30
CA ALA A 295 9.37 -6.47 0.87
C ALA A 295 8.27 -5.43 0.61
N SER A 296 7.95 -4.62 1.61
CA SER A 296 6.82 -3.67 1.55
C SER A 296 7.24 -2.28 1.98
N ILE A 297 6.70 -1.27 1.30
CA ILE A 297 7.02 0.14 1.55
C ILE A 297 5.72 0.97 1.58
N PRO A 298 5.62 2.03 2.41
CA PRO A 298 4.52 2.97 2.33
C PRO A 298 4.30 3.52 0.92
N PHE A 299 3.04 3.53 0.47
CA PHE A 299 2.73 3.92 -0.90
C PHE A 299 1.47 4.81 -0.99
N PRO A 300 1.61 6.09 -1.36
CA PRO A 300 0.48 7.00 -1.47
C PRO A 300 -0.43 6.65 -2.64
N SER A 301 -1.69 7.06 -2.59
CA SER A 301 -2.63 7.07 -3.73
C SER A 301 -2.75 8.46 -4.34
N LEU A 302 -2.73 8.54 -5.67
CA LEU A 302 -2.93 9.77 -6.44
C LEU A 302 -4.34 9.81 -7.04
N SER A 303 -5.21 10.65 -6.46
CA SER A 303 -6.59 10.81 -6.92
C SER A 303 -6.70 11.47 -8.29
N LYS A 304 -7.86 11.34 -8.97
CA LYS A 304 -8.17 12.07 -10.23
C LYS A 304 -7.98 13.59 -10.13
N SER A 305 -8.13 14.16 -8.93
CA SER A 305 -7.95 15.59 -8.68
C SER A 305 -6.49 16.03 -8.46
N GLY A 306 -5.53 15.11 -8.55
CA GLY A 306 -4.11 15.38 -8.28
C GLY A 306 -3.76 15.41 -6.79
N ARG A 307 -4.68 15.02 -5.90
CA ARG A 307 -4.44 14.93 -4.45
C ARG A 307 -3.85 13.60 -4.07
N ILE A 308 -2.88 13.64 -3.15
CA ILE A 308 -2.25 12.47 -2.53
C ILE A 308 -2.98 12.06 -1.26
N GLU A 309 -3.19 10.75 -1.09
CA GLU A 309 -3.70 10.13 0.12
C GLU A 309 -2.76 9.01 0.58
N ASP A 310 -2.19 9.13 1.78
CA ASP A 310 -1.33 8.11 2.42
C ASP A 310 -2.13 7.09 3.26
N GLY A 311 -3.42 7.33 3.42
CA GLY A 311 -4.28 6.63 4.37
C GLY A 311 -4.32 7.28 5.76
N LEU A 312 -5.43 7.10 6.46
CA LEU A 312 -5.68 7.64 7.80
C LEU A 312 -5.97 6.52 8.81
N TRP A 313 -5.31 6.60 9.96
CA TRP A 313 -5.52 5.70 11.10
C TRP A 313 -6.38 6.38 12.16
N CYS A 314 -7.19 5.60 12.89
CA CYS A 314 -8.15 6.12 13.85
C CYS A 314 -7.61 6.05 15.28
N ARG A 315 -7.45 7.21 15.93
CA ARG A 315 -7.09 7.28 17.36
C ARG A 315 -8.13 6.61 18.25
N GLY A 316 -9.39 6.61 17.83
CA GLY A 316 -10.45 5.87 18.49
C GLY A 316 -10.21 4.37 18.51
N CYS A 317 -9.82 3.78 17.38
CA CYS A 317 -9.43 2.36 17.32
C CYS A 317 -8.19 2.09 18.19
N ALA A 318 -7.20 2.98 18.18
CA ALA A 318 -6.03 2.87 19.05
C ALA A 318 -6.37 2.92 20.55
N LEU A 319 -7.27 3.82 20.95
CA LEU A 319 -7.79 3.88 22.32
C LEU A 319 -8.55 2.60 22.69
N THR A 320 -9.39 2.12 21.76
CA THR A 320 -10.21 0.92 21.95
C THR A 320 -9.31 -0.30 22.16
N LEU A 321 -8.28 -0.49 21.33
CA LEU A 321 -7.29 -1.55 21.50
C LEU A 321 -6.57 -1.47 22.85
N ARG A 322 -6.16 -0.28 23.31
CA ARG A 322 -5.47 -0.15 24.61
C ARG A 322 -6.35 -0.51 25.81
N ARG A 323 -7.67 -0.41 25.66
CA ARG A 323 -8.64 -0.60 26.75
C ARG A 323 -9.57 -1.78 26.51
N TYR A 324 -9.29 -2.65 25.54
CA TYR A 324 -10.29 -3.62 25.09
C TYR A 324 -10.72 -4.62 26.17
N HIS A 325 -9.80 -4.99 27.07
CA HIS A 325 -10.07 -5.80 28.26
C HIS A 325 -11.06 -5.18 29.25
N LEU A 326 -11.26 -3.86 29.19
CA LEU A 326 -12.15 -3.10 30.06
C LEU A 326 -13.46 -2.73 29.36
N LEU A 327 -13.68 -3.19 28.12
CA LEU A 327 -14.91 -2.86 27.39
C LEU A 327 -16.11 -3.60 27.99
N PRO A 328 -17.27 -2.93 28.07
CA PRO A 328 -18.53 -3.61 28.35
C PRO A 328 -18.76 -4.78 27.39
N ARG A 329 -19.34 -5.89 27.89
CA ARG A 329 -19.51 -7.13 27.11
C ARG A 329 -20.35 -6.92 25.85
N ASP A 330 -21.38 -6.10 25.95
CA ASP A 330 -22.27 -5.70 24.85
C ASP A 330 -21.51 -4.90 23.78
N VAL A 331 -20.64 -3.97 24.19
CA VAL A 331 -19.79 -3.20 23.27
C VAL A 331 -18.81 -4.11 22.55
N LEU A 332 -18.19 -5.05 23.27
CA LEU A 332 -17.26 -6.00 22.68
C LEU A 332 -17.96 -6.91 21.67
N ALA A 333 -19.14 -7.45 22.02
CA ALA A 333 -19.95 -8.30 21.15
C ALA A 333 -20.47 -7.57 19.90
N ALA A 334 -20.67 -6.24 19.98
CA ALA A 334 -21.08 -5.44 18.82
C ALA A 334 -19.95 -5.22 17.80
N VAL A 335 -18.69 -5.39 18.21
CA VAL A 335 -17.51 -5.15 17.36
C VAL A 335 -16.84 -6.46 16.93
N VAL A 336 -16.87 -7.47 17.78
CA VAL A 336 -16.18 -8.75 17.59
C VAL A 336 -17.20 -9.88 17.50
N PRO A 337 -17.27 -10.61 16.37
CA PRO A 337 -18.09 -11.81 16.27
C PRO A 337 -17.68 -12.87 17.32
N ALA A 338 -18.65 -13.62 17.85
CA ALA A 338 -18.44 -14.55 18.96
C ALA A 338 -17.39 -15.66 18.68
N ASN A 339 -17.14 -15.98 17.41
CA ASN A 339 -16.18 -17.00 16.97
C ASN A 339 -14.82 -16.43 16.54
N VAL A 340 -14.54 -15.16 16.84
CA VAL A 340 -13.28 -14.50 16.49
C VAL A 340 -12.58 -14.02 17.74
N GLU A 341 -11.27 -14.24 17.79
CA GLU A 341 -10.42 -13.77 18.89
C GLU A 341 -10.43 -12.23 18.96
N PRO A 342 -10.86 -11.62 20.09
CA PRO A 342 -11.04 -10.17 20.17
C PRO A 342 -9.79 -9.34 19.95
N GLN A 343 -8.63 -9.79 20.45
CA GLN A 343 -7.37 -9.06 20.33
C GLN A 343 -6.99 -8.88 18.86
N ARG A 344 -7.16 -9.92 18.03
CA ARG A 344 -6.95 -9.87 16.58
C ARG A 344 -7.80 -8.78 15.93
N VAL A 345 -9.10 -8.74 16.21
CA VAL A 345 -10.01 -7.73 15.64
C VAL A 345 -9.59 -6.32 16.08
N MET A 346 -9.27 -6.13 17.35
CA MET A 346 -8.85 -4.83 17.87
C MET A 346 -7.54 -4.35 17.24
N ILE A 347 -6.57 -5.25 17.07
CA ILE A 347 -5.30 -4.95 16.38
C ILE A 347 -5.58 -4.59 14.92
N GLY A 348 -6.40 -5.38 14.20
CA GLY A 348 -6.69 -5.10 12.80
C GLY A 348 -7.43 -3.78 12.60
N LEU A 349 -8.39 -3.43 13.48
CA LEU A 349 -9.11 -2.16 13.40
C LEU A 349 -8.20 -0.95 13.64
N GLU A 350 -7.28 -1.08 14.60
CA GLU A 350 -6.29 -0.06 14.92
C GLU A 350 -5.30 0.14 13.77
N ARG A 351 -4.84 -0.94 13.14
CA ARG A 351 -3.86 -0.89 12.05
C ARG A 351 -4.47 -0.63 10.67
N ARG A 352 -5.80 -0.57 10.56
CA ARG A 352 -6.52 -0.32 9.31
C ARG A 352 -6.34 1.14 8.87
N ALA A 353 -5.64 1.31 7.75
CA ALA A 353 -5.64 2.54 6.98
C ALA A 353 -6.99 2.75 6.29
N ARG A 354 -7.41 4.01 6.12
CA ARG A 354 -8.64 4.37 5.41
C ARG A 354 -8.38 5.54 4.48
N SER A 355 -9.05 5.57 3.33
CA SER A 355 -9.15 6.81 2.54
C SER A 355 -9.83 7.90 3.38
N LYS A 356 -9.70 9.15 2.97
CA LYS A 356 -10.33 10.26 3.71
C LYS A 356 -11.84 10.08 3.84
N GLU A 357 -12.51 9.65 2.77
CA GLU A 357 -13.95 9.40 2.77
C GLU A 357 -14.32 8.23 3.71
N ALA A 358 -13.63 7.11 3.60
CA ALA A 358 -13.86 5.94 4.46
C ALA A 358 -13.59 6.26 5.94
N PHE A 359 -12.59 7.08 6.23
CA PHE A 359 -12.29 7.53 7.59
C PHE A 359 -13.42 8.37 8.18
N LEU A 360 -13.94 9.35 7.43
CA LEU A 360 -15.04 10.20 7.88
C LEU A 360 -16.34 9.40 8.11
N ASN A 361 -16.55 8.33 7.35
CA ASN A 361 -17.66 7.42 7.60
C ASN A 361 -17.43 6.55 8.83
N HIS A 362 -16.21 6.04 9.01
CA HIS A 362 -15.84 5.19 10.15
C HIS A 362 -15.99 5.89 11.51
N VAL A 363 -15.56 7.15 11.66
CA VAL A 363 -15.59 7.84 12.96
C VAL A 363 -17.00 8.06 13.52
N LYS A 364 -18.04 8.01 12.67
CA LYS A 364 -19.45 8.14 13.08
C LYS A 364 -19.93 6.95 13.94
N SER A 365 -19.37 5.77 13.69
CA SER A 365 -19.71 4.52 14.39
C SER A 365 -18.60 3.98 15.31
N CYS A 366 -17.40 4.55 15.26
CA CYS A 366 -16.26 4.10 16.08
C CYS A 366 -16.46 4.41 17.57
N TYR A 367 -16.44 3.37 18.41
CA TYR A 367 -16.59 3.47 19.86
C TYR A 367 -15.55 4.41 20.49
N GLY A 368 -14.26 4.16 20.26
CA GLY A 368 -13.22 5.01 20.83
C GLY A 368 -13.21 6.43 20.26
N ALA A 369 -13.70 6.66 19.04
CA ALA A 369 -13.83 8.01 18.49
C ALA A 369 -14.88 8.81 19.27
N ARG A 370 -16.01 8.18 19.64
CA ARG A 370 -17.05 8.79 20.48
C ARG A 370 -16.54 9.14 21.88
N LEU A 371 -15.67 8.31 22.45
CA LEU A 371 -15.04 8.62 23.75
C LEU A 371 -14.10 9.83 23.66
N LEU A 372 -13.35 9.95 22.56
CA LEU A 372 -12.41 11.05 22.35
C LEU A 372 -13.10 12.36 21.93
N ALA A 373 -14.24 12.25 21.26
CA ALA A 373 -14.99 13.39 20.73
C ALA A 373 -16.51 13.10 20.78
N PRO A 374 -17.15 13.28 21.95
CA PRO A 374 -18.58 12.96 22.15
C PRO A 374 -19.53 13.83 21.32
N ASP A 375 -19.07 15.00 20.85
CA ASP A 375 -19.84 15.91 20.00
C ASP A 375 -20.01 15.44 18.54
N ILE A 376 -19.40 14.32 18.14
CA ILE A 376 -19.52 13.79 16.77
C ILE A 376 -20.95 13.24 16.58
N PRO A 377 -21.77 13.82 15.69
CA PRO A 377 -23.15 13.38 15.52
C PRO A 377 -23.22 11.92 15.05
N THR A 378 -23.98 11.09 15.74
CA THR A 378 -24.35 9.74 15.31
C THR A 378 -25.41 9.85 14.18
N GLY A 379 -25.22 9.15 13.05
CA GLY A 379 -26.07 9.30 11.86
C GLY A 379 -27.54 8.91 12.11
N ASN A 380 -28.52 9.63 11.54
CA ASN A 380 -29.18 9.16 10.30
C ASN A 380 -29.80 10.24 9.37
N ARG A 381 -29.51 11.54 9.50
CA ARG A 381 -29.97 12.54 8.50
C ARG A 381 -28.85 13.46 8.06
N TRP A 382 -28.46 13.32 6.80
CA TRP A 382 -27.74 14.36 6.06
C TRP A 382 -28.43 14.55 4.72
N HIS A 383 -29.08 15.71 4.53
CA HIS A 383 -29.27 16.26 3.20
C HIS A 383 -27.99 17.03 2.85
N TRP A 384 -27.33 16.61 1.78
CA TRP A 384 -26.24 17.36 1.18
C TRP A 384 -26.82 18.57 0.43
N PRO A 385 -26.31 19.80 0.58
CA PRO A 385 -26.62 20.84 -0.37
C PRO A 385 -25.95 20.48 -1.71
N ILE A 386 -26.78 20.15 -2.69
CA ILE A 386 -26.41 20.05 -4.10
C ILE A 386 -25.70 21.36 -4.51
N ALA A 387 -24.65 21.24 -5.30
CA ALA A 387 -23.88 22.34 -5.84
C ALA A 387 -24.78 23.40 -6.50
N VAL A 388 -24.52 24.67 -6.22
CA VAL A 388 -24.95 25.79 -7.07
C VAL A 388 -23.72 26.51 -7.60
N ARG A 389 -23.84 26.86 -8.87
CA ARG A 389 -22.87 27.22 -9.91
C ARG A 389 -22.15 28.55 -9.64
N ARG A 390 -21.11 28.78 -10.46
CA ARG A 390 -20.50 30.09 -10.75
C ARG A 390 -21.56 31.16 -11.07
N GLY A 391 -21.28 32.40 -10.71
CA GLY A 391 -21.99 33.59 -11.15
C GLY A 391 -21.59 34.80 -10.30
N ASP A 392 -20.86 35.71 -10.95
CA ASP A 392 -20.41 37.06 -10.57
C ASP A 392 -19.25 37.22 -9.60
#